data_AF-A0A1G9VFN2-F1
#
_entry.id   AF-A0A1G9VFN2-F1
#
_cell.length_a   1.000
_cell.length_b   1.000
_cell.length_c   1.000
_cell.angle_alpha   90.00
_cell.angle_beta   90.00
_cell.angle_gamma   90.00
#
_symmetry.space_group_name_H-M   'P 1'
#
loop_
_entity.id
_entity.type
_entity.pdbx_description
1 polymer ?
#
loop_
_entity_poly.entity_id
_entity_poly.type
_entity_poly.pdbx_seq_one_letter_code
_entity_poly.pdbx_strand_id
1 'polypeptide(L)'
;MQRCPLSICPRAARLCAAALAGVLALAPLAPLAATAQAPIAGQRTFPAQAQAGTLKILDRNQAELDGKPIRLAPGLRLFNEKNALVFAHTVAQRPLAVRYVREASTGWLLTAWMLTPAEAELARKGSAGHAPQTLPATQTAR
;
A
#
# COMPACT_ATOMS: atom_id res chain seq x y z
N MET A 1 -2.41 -47.09 -63.95
CA MET A 1 -3.44 -47.92 -64.61
C MET A 1 -4.60 -48.07 -63.64
N GLN A 2 -5.85 -47.86 -64.11
CA GLN A 2 -7.11 -48.35 -63.51
C GLN A 2 -7.49 -47.69 -62.17
N ARG A 3 -8.20 -46.55 -62.11
CA ARG A 3 -9.65 -46.31 -62.37
C ARG A 3 -10.62 -47.27 -61.64
N CYS A 4 -11.63 -46.63 -61.05
CA CYS A 4 -13.02 -47.06 -60.80
C CYS A 4 -13.38 -47.57 -59.38
N PRO A 5 -14.67 -47.50 -58.96
CA PRO A 5 -15.51 -46.30 -58.86
C PRO A 5 -16.54 -46.35 -57.68
N LEU A 6 -17.20 -45.21 -57.45
CA LEU A 6 -18.63 -44.99 -57.18
C LEU A 6 -19.48 -46.03 -56.41
N SER A 7 -20.19 -45.45 -55.42
CA SER A 7 -21.64 -45.55 -55.23
C SER A 7 -22.24 -46.87 -54.76
N ILE A 8 -22.54 -46.90 -53.46
CA ILE A 8 -23.84 -47.39 -52.98
C ILE A 8 -24.38 -46.37 -51.96
N CYS A 9 -25.22 -45.46 -52.45
CA CYS A 9 -26.38 -44.95 -51.73
C CYS A 9 -27.51 -45.98 -51.99
N PRO A 10 -28.59 -46.15 -51.20
CA PRO A 10 -29.17 -45.16 -50.31
C PRO A 10 -29.91 -45.74 -49.06
N ARG A 11 -30.61 -44.83 -48.35
CA ARG A 11 -31.79 -45.07 -47.53
C ARG A 11 -31.60 -45.63 -46.10
N ALA A 12 -31.98 -44.74 -45.19
CA ALA A 12 -32.89 -45.01 -44.09
C ALA A 12 -32.28 -45.65 -42.83
N ALA A 13 -31.82 -44.79 -41.93
CA ALA A 13 -32.21 -44.83 -40.53
C ALA A 13 -31.81 -43.48 -39.92
N ARG A 14 -32.73 -42.51 -39.92
CA ARG A 14 -33.48 -42.17 -38.71
C ARG A 14 -32.55 -41.78 -37.56
N LEU A 15 -32.15 -40.51 -37.59
CA LEU A 15 -32.25 -39.55 -36.50
C LEU A 15 -32.05 -40.15 -35.09
N CYS A 16 -30.78 -40.33 -34.70
CA CYS A 16 -30.41 -40.36 -33.30
C CYS A 16 -29.85 -38.99 -32.92
N ALA A 17 -30.71 -38.23 -32.26
CA ALA A 17 -30.38 -37.01 -31.57
C ALA A 17 -29.37 -37.29 -30.44
N ALA A 18 -28.25 -36.57 -30.44
CA ALA A 18 -27.50 -36.19 -29.24
C ALA A 18 -26.29 -35.36 -29.67
N ALA A 19 -26.40 -34.03 -29.62
CA ALA A 19 -25.23 -33.17 -29.54
C ALA A 19 -25.47 -32.20 -28.38
N LEU A 20 -24.68 -32.40 -27.33
CA LEU A 20 -24.78 -31.73 -26.04
C LEU A 20 -24.70 -30.20 -26.21
N ALA A 21 -25.73 -29.51 -25.75
CA ALA A 21 -25.67 -28.08 -25.47
C ALA A 21 -24.82 -27.87 -24.21
N GLY A 22 -23.55 -27.55 -24.40
CA GLY A 22 -22.66 -27.09 -23.32
C GLY A 22 -23.07 -25.69 -22.88
N VAL A 23 -23.66 -25.59 -21.68
CA VAL A 23 -23.96 -24.32 -21.02
C VAL A 23 -22.65 -23.66 -20.63
N LEU A 24 -22.25 -22.64 -21.39
CA LEU A 24 -21.13 -21.76 -21.02
C LEU A 24 -21.62 -20.83 -19.91
N ALA A 25 -21.43 -21.25 -18.65
CA ALA A 25 -21.69 -20.41 -17.49
C ALA A 25 -20.67 -19.26 -17.46
N LEU A 26 -21.08 -18.10 -17.98
CA LEU A 26 -20.32 -16.86 -17.92
C LEU A 26 -20.37 -16.34 -16.47
N ALA A 27 -19.38 -16.69 -15.66
CA ALA A 27 -19.22 -16.10 -14.33
C ALA A 27 -18.83 -14.61 -14.49
N PRO A 28 -19.61 -13.65 -13.97
CA PRO A 28 -19.19 -12.26 -13.96
C PRO A 28 -18.02 -12.12 -12.97
N LEU A 29 -16.83 -11.87 -13.51
CA LEU A 29 -15.70 -11.33 -12.75
C LEU A 29 -16.13 -10.00 -12.15
N ALA A 30 -16.49 -9.99 -10.87
CA ALA A 30 -16.76 -8.76 -10.15
C ALA A 30 -15.46 -7.92 -10.12
N PRO A 31 -15.47 -6.68 -10.60
CA PRO A 31 -14.31 -5.81 -10.46
C PRO A 31 -14.10 -5.51 -8.98
N LEU A 32 -12.96 -5.94 -8.44
CA LEU A 32 -12.49 -5.51 -7.14
C LEU A 32 -12.21 -4.00 -7.25
N ALA A 33 -13.20 -3.19 -6.86
CA ALA A 33 -13.06 -1.75 -6.81
C ALA A 33 -12.01 -1.42 -5.74
N ALA A 34 -10.76 -1.24 -6.19
CA ALA A 34 -9.74 -0.61 -5.38
C ALA A 34 -10.26 0.79 -5.02
N THR A 35 -10.65 0.98 -3.76
CA THR A 35 -11.03 2.28 -3.23
C THR A 35 -9.77 3.15 -3.15
N ALA A 36 -9.36 3.70 -4.30
CA ALA A 36 -8.45 4.82 -4.35
C ALA A 36 -9.17 5.99 -3.66
N GLN A 37 -8.89 6.20 -2.38
CA GLN A 37 -9.40 7.35 -1.63
C GLN A 37 -8.94 8.60 -2.37
N ALA A 38 -9.90 9.30 -3.00
CA ALA A 38 -9.62 10.56 -3.67
C ALA A 38 -8.98 11.50 -2.64
N PRO A 39 -7.85 12.17 -2.97
CA PRO A 39 -7.22 13.07 -2.03
C PRO A 39 -8.21 14.17 -1.66
N ILE A 40 -8.50 14.28 -0.38
CA ILE A 40 -9.27 15.38 0.19
C ILE A 40 -8.48 16.64 -0.17
N ALA A 41 -9.10 17.62 -0.83
CA ALA A 41 -8.41 18.81 -1.33
C ALA A 41 -7.61 19.48 -0.19
N GLY A 42 -6.28 19.45 -0.28
CA GLY A 42 -5.36 19.99 0.73
C GLY A 42 -4.70 18.97 1.65
N GLN A 43 -5.09 17.69 1.63
CA GLN A 43 -4.45 16.63 2.39
C GLN A 43 -3.64 15.72 1.45
N ARG A 44 -2.31 15.73 1.58
CA ARG A 44 -1.46 14.84 0.78
C ARG A 44 -1.64 13.38 1.21
N THR A 45 -1.68 12.49 0.23
CA THR A 45 -1.76 11.05 0.49
C THR A 45 -0.40 10.50 0.89
N PHE A 46 -0.33 9.84 2.04
CA PHE A 46 0.86 9.12 2.48
C PHE A 46 0.70 7.62 2.20
N PRO A 47 1.80 6.90 1.92
CA PRO A 47 1.73 5.45 1.80
C PRO A 47 1.37 4.79 3.15
N ALA A 48 0.69 3.65 3.10
CA ALA A 48 0.19 2.95 4.28
C ALA A 48 1.30 2.50 5.24
N GLN A 49 2.51 2.22 4.73
CA GLN A 49 3.66 1.83 5.53
C GLN A 49 4.35 3.01 6.24
N ALA A 50 3.94 4.26 5.95
CA ALA A 50 4.56 5.43 6.57
C ALA A 50 4.20 5.51 8.05
N GLN A 51 5.22 5.60 8.89
CA GLN A 51 5.11 5.79 10.33
C GLN A 51 5.27 7.27 10.66
N ALA A 52 4.71 7.73 11.79
CA ALA A 52 4.91 9.08 12.28
C ALA A 52 5.99 9.09 13.36
N GLY A 53 6.82 10.13 13.39
CA GLY A 53 7.87 10.28 14.40
C GLY A 53 8.57 11.62 14.30
N THR A 54 9.55 11.84 15.17
CA THR A 54 10.39 13.04 15.18
C THR A 54 11.76 12.72 14.62
N LEU A 55 12.14 13.36 13.51
CA LEU A 55 13.42 13.16 12.86
C LEU A 55 14.33 14.37 13.10
N LYS A 56 15.55 14.11 13.54
CA LYS A 56 16.64 15.10 13.60
C LYS A 56 17.81 14.58 12.79
N ILE A 57 18.13 15.25 11.69
CA ILE A 57 19.26 14.87 10.85
C ILE A 57 20.55 15.34 11.53
N LEU A 58 21.48 14.41 11.79
CA LEU A 58 22.76 14.71 12.42
C LEU A 58 23.82 15.00 11.37
N ASP A 59 24.00 14.04 10.46
CA ASP A 59 25.05 14.02 9.47
C ASP A 59 24.51 13.49 8.14
N ARG A 60 25.40 13.30 7.15
CA ARG A 60 25.03 12.86 5.80
C ARG A 60 24.44 11.43 5.75
N ASN A 61 24.83 10.57 6.69
CA ASN A 61 24.42 9.16 6.74
C ASN A 61 23.75 8.76 8.06
N GLN A 62 23.59 9.70 9.00
CA GLN A 62 23.10 9.44 10.34
C GLN A 62 22.08 10.50 10.77
N ALA A 63 21.05 10.06 11.48
CA ALA A 63 20.02 10.89 12.07
C ALA A 63 19.57 10.29 13.41
N GLU A 64 18.76 11.03 14.15
CA GLU A 64 18.01 10.54 15.30
C GLU A 64 16.53 10.50 14.92
N LEU A 65 15.89 9.37 15.17
CA LEU A 65 14.46 9.16 14.99
C LEU A 65 13.86 8.85 16.36
N ASP A 66 12.97 9.71 16.84
CA ASP A 66 12.36 9.66 18.17
C ASP A 66 13.43 9.52 19.29
N GLY A 67 14.54 10.24 19.13
CA GLY A 67 15.68 10.22 20.05
C GLY A 67 16.57 8.98 19.94
N LYS A 68 16.34 8.09 18.98
CA LYS A 68 17.18 6.91 18.73
C LYS A 68 18.03 7.09 17.47
N PRO A 69 19.32 6.76 17.49
CA PRO A 69 20.15 6.86 16.29
C PRO A 69 19.67 5.92 15.18
N ILE A 70 19.57 6.42 13.96
CA ILE A 70 19.20 5.69 12.75
C ILE A 70 20.14 6.05 11.59
N ARG A 71 20.39 5.09 10.69
CA ARG A 71 21.11 5.33 9.44
C ARG A 71 20.19 5.81 8.34
N LEU A 72 20.69 6.75 7.55
CA LEU A 72 20.03 7.25 6.35
C LEU A 72 20.38 6.35 5.17
N ALA A 73 19.39 5.99 4.35
CA ALA A 73 19.64 5.27 3.11
C ALA A 73 20.40 6.18 2.12
N PRO A 74 21.28 5.62 1.26
CA PRO A 74 22.01 6.40 0.26
C PRO A 74 21.08 7.13 -0.73
N GLY A 75 19.85 6.65 -0.90
CA GLY A 75 18.80 7.25 -1.72
C GLY A 75 17.72 8.00 -0.93
N LEU A 76 18.01 8.50 0.29
CA LEU A 76 17.05 9.18 1.14
C LEU A 76 16.31 10.29 0.37
N ARG A 77 14.98 10.23 0.39
CA ARG A 77 14.11 11.30 -0.14
C ARG A 77 13.48 12.04 1.02
N LEU A 78 13.73 13.35 1.10
CA LEU A 78 13.12 14.23 2.09
C LEU A 78 12.19 15.22 1.40
N PHE A 79 10.91 15.21 1.78
CA PHE A 79 9.91 16.11 1.24
C PHE A 79 9.51 17.16 2.27
N ASN A 80 9.28 18.39 1.83
CA ASN A 80 8.74 19.45 2.67
C ASN A 80 7.21 19.37 2.81
N GLU A 81 6.66 20.32 3.55
CA GLU A 81 5.21 20.47 3.77
C GLU A 81 4.43 20.63 2.46
N LYS A 82 5.04 21.25 1.44
CA LYS A 82 4.49 21.40 0.08
C LYS A 82 4.79 20.22 -0.84
N ASN A 83 5.26 19.10 -0.29
CA ASN A 83 5.67 17.89 -1.01
C ASN A 83 6.80 18.11 -2.05
N ALA A 84 7.60 19.16 -1.89
CA ALA A 84 8.79 19.40 -2.70
C ALA A 84 10.00 18.69 -2.08
N LEU A 85 10.85 18.11 -2.93
CA LEU A 85 12.08 17.47 -2.49
C LEU A 85 13.05 18.53 -1.95
N VAL A 86 13.59 18.30 -0.76
CA VAL A 86 14.55 19.18 -0.11
C VAL A 86 15.79 18.39 0.27
N PHE A 87 16.93 19.06 0.27
CA PHE A 87 18.17 18.44 0.71
C PHE A 87 18.23 18.34 2.23
N ALA A 88 18.61 17.17 2.74
CA ALA A 88 18.68 16.90 4.18
C ALA A 88 19.55 17.92 4.96
N HIS A 89 20.62 18.42 4.34
CA HIS A 89 21.53 19.38 4.99
C HIS A 89 20.90 20.75 5.28
N THR A 90 19.87 21.16 4.54
CA THR A 90 19.23 22.49 4.74
C THR A 90 18.34 22.54 5.97
N VAL A 91 17.98 21.36 6.50
CA VAL A 91 17.09 21.20 7.66
C VAL A 91 17.74 20.36 8.77
N ALA A 92 19.07 20.23 8.74
CA ALA A 92 19.83 19.47 9.71
C ALA A 92 19.80 20.09 11.12
N GLN A 93 20.20 19.29 12.11
CA GLN A 93 20.42 19.68 13.51
C GLN A 93 19.20 20.21 14.28
N ARG A 94 17.98 20.10 13.71
CA ARG A 94 16.73 20.45 14.37
C ARG A 94 15.73 19.29 14.35
N PRO A 95 14.89 19.13 15.39
CA PRO A 95 13.84 18.14 15.40
C PRO A 95 12.71 18.56 14.46
N LEU A 96 12.27 17.62 13.61
CA LEU A 96 11.20 17.80 12.64
C LEU A 96 10.14 16.74 12.87
N ALA A 97 8.88 17.15 12.96
CA ALA A 97 7.78 16.20 12.90
C ALA A 97 7.69 15.66 11.48
N VAL A 98 7.82 14.34 11.31
CA VAL A 98 7.81 13.71 10.00
C VAL A 98 6.90 12.49 9.96
N ARG A 99 6.41 12.17 8.77
CA ARG A 99 6.10 10.79 8.41
C ARG A 99 7.29 10.18 7.70
N TYR A 100 7.54 8.90 7.88
CA TYR A 100 8.70 8.24 7.30
C TYR A 100 8.44 6.79 6.92
N VAL A 101 9.21 6.29 5.96
CA VAL A 101 9.27 4.89 5.56
C VAL A 101 10.70 4.41 5.75
N ARG A 102 10.83 3.24 6.38
CA ARG A 102 12.09 2.51 6.49
C ARG A 102 12.18 1.46 5.39
N GLU A 103 13.38 1.23 4.92
CA GLU A 103 13.66 0.13 4.00
C GLU A 103 13.45 -1.21 4.72
N ALA A 104 12.79 -2.16 4.08
CA ALA A 104 12.42 -3.42 4.71
C ALA A 104 13.63 -4.33 5.00
N SER A 105 14.70 -4.26 4.20
CA SER A 105 15.84 -5.18 4.31
C SER A 105 16.90 -4.68 5.30
N THR A 106 17.26 -3.39 5.23
CA THR A 106 18.29 -2.78 6.09
C THR A 106 17.72 -2.06 7.32
N GLY A 107 16.42 -1.71 7.30
CA GLY A 107 15.80 -0.88 8.33
C GLY A 107 16.20 0.61 8.27
N TRP A 108 16.98 1.02 7.26
CA TRP A 108 17.44 2.40 7.13
C TRP A 108 16.31 3.34 6.71
N LEU A 109 16.47 4.62 7.01
CA LEU A 109 15.49 5.64 6.64
C LEU A 109 15.53 5.85 5.11
N LEU A 110 14.44 5.51 4.43
CA LEU A 110 14.35 5.57 2.97
C LEU A 110 13.68 6.86 2.48
N THR A 111 12.56 7.22 3.09
CA THR A 111 11.80 8.41 2.72
C THR A 111 11.22 9.08 3.96
N ALA A 112 11.25 10.41 4.00
CA ALA A 112 10.63 11.20 5.05
C ALA A 112 9.87 12.40 4.45
N TRP A 113 8.76 12.75 5.09
CA TRP A 113 7.91 13.89 4.74
C TRP A 113 7.75 14.76 5.97
N MET A 114 8.19 16.02 5.89
CA MET A 114 8.01 17.02 6.95
C MET A 114 6.55 17.38 7.07
N LEU A 115 5.99 17.23 8.27
CA LEU A 115 4.60 17.51 8.60
C LEU A 115 4.41 18.99 8.95
N THR A 116 3.28 19.54 8.51
CA THR A 116 2.78 20.82 9.03
C THR A 116 2.33 20.65 10.48
N PRO A 117 2.20 21.73 11.27
CA PRO A 117 1.71 21.65 12.64
C PRO A 117 0.34 20.96 12.76
N ALA A 118 -0.57 21.24 11.82
CA ALA A 118 -1.90 20.61 11.78
C ALA A 118 -1.82 19.10 11.51
N GLU A 119 -0.96 18.67 10.57
CA GLU A 119 -0.74 17.25 10.29
C GLU A 119 -0.02 16.54 11.45
N ALA A 120 0.91 17.20 12.12
CA ALA A 120 1.61 16.65 13.28
C ALA A 120 0.62 16.35 14.42
N GLU A 121 -0.38 17.21 14.63
CA GLU A 121 -1.45 16.97 15.59
C GLU A 121 -2.31 15.76 15.21
N LEU A 122 -2.71 15.66 13.94
CA LEU A 122 -3.46 14.50 13.43
C LEU A 122 -2.65 13.20 13.56
N ALA A 123 -1.36 13.25 13.27
CA ALA A 123 -0.46 12.11 13.43
C ALA A 123 -0.38 11.66 14.90
N ARG A 124 -0.29 12.58 15.86
CA ARG A 124 -0.34 12.28 17.30
C ARG A 124 -1.67 11.65 17.72
N LYS A 125 -2.79 12.17 17.22
CA LYS A 125 -4.12 11.60 17.50
C LYS A 125 -4.26 10.18 16.92
N GLY A 126 -3.70 9.94 15.73
CA GLY A 126 -3.68 8.63 15.10
C GLY A 126 -2.86 7.58 15.87
N SER A 127 -1.73 7.95 16.46
CA SER A 127 -0.95 7.06 17.33
C SER A 127 -1.56 6.89 18.73
N ALA A 128 -2.28 7.89 19.26
CA ALA A 128 -3.04 7.76 20.51
C ALA A 128 -4.27 6.83 20.38
N GLY A 129 -4.79 6.62 19.17
CA GLY A 129 -5.88 5.68 18.89
C GLY A 129 -5.51 4.19 18.88
N HIS A 130 -4.21 3.85 19.02
CA HIS A 130 -3.71 2.48 19.18
C HIS A 130 -3.24 2.20 20.62
N ALA A 131 -3.75 2.92 21.62
CA ALA A 131 -3.60 2.46 23.00
C ALA A 131 -4.17 1.03 23.08
N PRO A 132 -3.43 0.04 23.64
CA PRO A 132 -4.03 -1.25 23.94
C PRO A 132 -5.26 -0.95 24.78
N GLN A 133 -6.39 -1.48 24.35
CA GLN A 133 -7.63 -1.40 25.10
C GLN A 133 -7.41 -2.25 26.34
N THR A 134 -6.82 -1.66 27.37
CA THR A 134 -6.78 -2.23 28.70
C THR A 134 -8.23 -2.21 29.14
N LEU A 135 -8.88 -3.37 28.95
CA LEU A 135 -10.15 -3.69 29.58
C LEU A 135 -10.08 -3.17 31.03
N PRO A 136 -11.01 -2.30 31.48
CA PRO A 136 -11.08 -2.02 32.90
C PRO A 136 -11.43 -3.34 33.56
N ALA A 137 -10.47 -3.89 34.33
CA ALA A 137 -10.78 -4.91 35.30
C ALA A 137 -11.80 -4.29 36.26
N THR A 138 -13.08 -4.61 36.06
CA THR A 138 -14.12 -4.36 37.04
C THR A 138 -13.80 -5.21 38.26
N GLN A 139 -13.03 -4.64 39.18
CA GLN A 139 -12.89 -5.12 40.53
C GLN A 139 -14.00 -4.50 41.38
N THR A 140 -14.99 -5.30 41.80
CA THR A 140 -15.96 -5.09 42.89
C THR A 140 -16.91 -6.29 42.84
N ALA A 141 -17.23 -7.05 43.88
CA ALA A 141 -16.81 -7.11 45.26
C ALA A 141 -17.26 -8.48 45.83
N ARG A 142 -16.67 -8.81 46.96
CA ARG A 142 -16.99 -9.93 47.86
C ARG A 142 -18.38 -9.77 48.49
#